data_AF-A0A937YT77-F1
#
_entry.id   AF-A0A937YT77-F1
#
_cell.length_a   1.000
_cell.length_b   1.000
_cell.length_c   1.000
_cell.angle_alpha   90.00
_cell.angle_beta   90.00
_cell.angle_gamma   90.00
#
_symmetry.space_group_name_H-M   'P 1'
#
loop_
_entity.id
_entity.type
_entity.pdbx_description
1 polymer ?
#
loop_
_entity_poly.entity_id
_entity_poly.type
_entity_poly.pdbx_seq_one_letter_code
_entity_poly.pdbx_strand_id
1 'polypeptide(L)'
;MAEAPVRATAGARLADVRVAFGESLVAWQAALAAGLPATARLRSTSPALLLSGRPGVEQFDRRLTPDWLRRYRAAILPFAERLFLDARRSAEAEPWALHMARAGTLYAHRLVIRAACLEAADFHEPRALLALGGRANLRRTPPLDRLLGNNPGFLCFEAESPNAPEPRRRADRWSALRVAGLEGVAYRLLLKLWRQLPARWAQAEVLILSDNELLQEAAVRLGLGGAALRVVTLPAAAPMAMPQALKAALLQVTAKAVDDFARAWVPAAAVRPCREAFEGYVCDQVEPELGCQDAVARRLDALLGDRPTVALTNYPGLPERMAAIRHLRKRGVPVIGFQHGVSREI
;
A
#
# COMPACT_ATOMS: atom_id res chain seq x y z
N MET A 1 -11.50 32.33 16.34
CA MET A 1 -11.74 30.90 16.07
C MET A 1 -11.63 30.72 14.57
N ALA A 2 -10.55 30.11 14.08
CA ALA A 2 -10.44 29.80 12.66
C ALA A 2 -11.44 28.67 12.33
N GLU A 3 -12.26 28.86 11.29
CA GLU A 3 -13.15 27.82 10.79
C GLU A 3 -12.31 26.64 10.28
N ALA A 4 -12.53 25.45 10.84
CA ALA A 4 -11.91 24.24 10.31
C ALA A 4 -12.36 24.02 8.86
N PRO A 5 -11.47 23.67 7.92
CA PRO A 5 -11.84 23.49 6.52
C PRO A 5 -12.76 22.27 6.37
N VAL A 6 -14.07 22.51 6.26
CA VAL A 6 -15.05 21.49 5.91
C VAL A 6 -15.07 21.36 4.38
N ARG A 7 -14.60 20.22 3.86
CA ARG A 7 -14.86 19.87 2.46
C ARG A 7 -16.17 19.10 2.38
N ALA A 8 -17.25 19.85 2.21
CA ALA A 8 -18.54 19.28 1.84
C ALA A 8 -18.53 18.89 0.36
N THR A 9 -18.73 17.62 0.06
CA THR A 9 -19.29 17.19 -1.21
C THR A 9 -20.72 17.77 -1.30
N ALA A 10 -21.04 18.39 -2.45
CA ALA A 10 -22.15 19.33 -2.60
C ALA A 10 -23.46 18.90 -1.91
N GLY A 11 -23.92 19.70 -0.93
CA GLY A 11 -25.29 19.66 -0.38
C GLY A 11 -25.46 19.14 1.04
N ALA A 12 -24.57 18.31 1.57
CA ALA A 12 -24.73 17.75 2.92
C ALA A 12 -24.09 18.63 4.01
N ARG A 13 -24.75 18.75 5.17
CA ARG A 13 -24.24 19.49 6.34
C ARG A 13 -23.94 18.52 7.48
N LEU A 14 -22.93 18.84 8.30
CA LEU A 14 -22.62 18.04 9.50
C LEU A 14 -23.83 17.86 10.42
N ALA A 15 -24.71 18.88 10.50
CA ALA A 15 -25.94 18.84 11.28
C ALA A 15 -26.91 17.71 10.86
N ASP A 16 -26.81 17.24 9.61
CA ASP A 16 -27.67 16.19 9.07
C ASP A 16 -27.08 14.77 9.30
N VAL A 17 -25.85 14.67 9.81
CA VAL A 17 -25.12 13.40 9.99
C VAL A 17 -25.53 12.70 11.28
N ARG A 18 -26.01 11.46 11.16
CA ARG A 18 -26.34 10.59 12.30
C ARG A 18 -25.23 9.60 12.67
N VAL A 19 -24.36 9.29 11.71
CA VAL A 19 -23.27 8.32 11.89
C VAL A 19 -22.01 8.91 11.26
N ALA A 20 -20.96 8.98 12.07
CA ALA A 20 -19.63 9.38 11.66
C ALA A 20 -18.64 8.23 11.84
N PHE A 21 -17.62 8.18 10.99
CA PHE A 21 -16.48 7.26 11.08
C PHE A 21 -15.25 8.06 11.50
N GLY A 22 -14.47 7.56 12.45
CA GLY A 22 -13.28 8.29 12.89
C GLY A 22 -12.41 7.50 13.86
N GLU A 23 -11.13 7.86 13.88
CA GLU A 23 -10.11 7.19 14.71
C GLU A 23 -9.46 8.16 15.72
N SER A 24 -9.98 9.39 15.82
CA SER A 24 -9.42 10.44 16.66
C SER A 24 -10.47 11.14 17.51
N LEU A 25 -10.16 11.24 18.81
CA LEU A 25 -10.96 12.03 19.75
C LEU A 25 -10.94 13.53 19.40
N VAL A 26 -9.79 14.04 18.94
CA VAL A 26 -9.67 15.45 18.57
C VAL A 26 -10.54 15.77 17.36
N ALA A 27 -10.56 14.89 16.35
CA ALA A 27 -11.42 15.08 15.18
C ALA A 27 -12.91 14.99 15.55
N TRP A 28 -13.28 14.08 16.45
CA TRP A 28 -14.64 13.97 16.98
C TRP A 28 -15.09 15.25 17.70
N GLN A 29 -14.27 15.77 18.62
CA GLN A 29 -14.57 16.99 19.38
C GLN A 29 -14.67 18.22 18.46
N ALA A 30 -13.77 18.34 17.49
CA ALA A 30 -13.81 19.41 16.49
C ALA A 30 -15.08 19.32 15.63
N ALA A 31 -15.51 18.13 15.24
CA ALA A 31 -16.73 17.95 14.46
C ALA A 31 -17.99 18.34 15.26
N LEU A 32 -18.06 17.96 16.55
CA LEU A 32 -19.14 18.40 17.45
C LEU A 32 -19.19 19.93 17.58
N ALA A 33 -18.03 20.58 17.78
CA ALA A 33 -17.94 22.04 17.83
C ALA A 33 -18.33 22.71 16.50
N ALA A 34 -18.13 22.01 15.38
CA ALA A 34 -18.51 22.46 14.04
C ALA A 34 -19.97 22.12 13.65
N GLY A 35 -20.79 21.65 14.59
CA GLY A 35 -22.23 21.44 14.38
C GLY A 35 -22.64 20.01 14.06
N LEU A 36 -21.77 19.01 14.28
CA LEU A 36 -22.21 17.62 14.31
C LEU A 36 -23.15 17.40 15.51
N PRO A 37 -24.33 16.75 15.34
CA PRO A 37 -25.27 16.55 16.43
C PRO A 37 -24.66 15.77 17.59
N ALA A 38 -24.94 16.18 18.83
CA ALA A 38 -24.51 15.45 20.02
C ALA A 38 -25.08 14.02 20.10
N THR A 39 -26.17 13.76 19.37
CA THR A 39 -26.80 12.44 19.22
C THR A 39 -26.18 11.58 18.12
N ALA A 40 -25.23 12.12 17.34
CA ALA A 40 -24.55 11.36 16.31
C ALA A 40 -23.70 10.24 16.92
N ARG A 41 -23.63 9.12 16.21
CA ARG A 41 -22.84 7.95 16.61
C ARG A 41 -21.49 7.94 15.92
N LEU A 42 -20.42 7.72 16.67
CA LEU A 42 -19.06 7.57 16.16
C LEU A 42 -18.69 6.09 16.05
N ARG A 43 -18.53 5.58 14.83
CA ARG A 43 -18.03 4.23 14.56
C ARG A 43 -16.51 4.27 14.44
N SER A 44 -15.80 3.55 15.31
CA SER A 44 -14.34 3.58 15.40
C SER A 44 -13.72 2.18 15.53
N THR A 45 -12.46 2.02 15.09
CA THR A 45 -11.62 0.86 15.44
C THR A 45 -10.52 1.20 16.45
N SER A 46 -10.45 2.45 16.92
CA SER A 46 -9.45 2.93 17.86
C SER A 46 -9.75 2.41 19.27
N PRO A 47 -8.86 1.61 19.88
CA PRO A 47 -9.05 1.13 21.25
C PRO A 47 -9.22 2.28 22.24
N ALA A 48 -8.50 3.39 22.05
CA ALA A 48 -8.59 4.55 22.93
C ALA A 48 -9.98 5.20 22.90
N LEU A 49 -10.63 5.26 21.73
CA LEU A 49 -12.00 5.77 21.62
C LEU A 49 -13.00 4.77 22.20
N LEU A 50 -12.86 3.49 21.87
CA LEU A 50 -13.77 2.43 22.33
C LEU A 50 -13.73 2.25 23.85
N LEU A 51 -12.56 2.40 24.47
CA LEU A 51 -12.36 2.31 25.92
C LEU A 51 -12.61 3.64 26.66
N SER A 52 -12.92 4.73 25.94
CA SER A 52 -13.11 6.05 26.57
C SER A 52 -14.37 6.17 27.42
N GLY A 53 -15.29 5.19 27.34
CA GLY A 53 -16.60 5.23 28.01
C GLY A 53 -17.55 6.32 27.50
N ARG A 54 -17.22 6.99 26.39
CA ARG A 54 -18.03 8.07 25.84
C ARG A 54 -19.32 7.53 25.22
N PRO A 55 -20.48 8.13 25.54
CA PRO A 55 -21.73 7.75 24.88
C PRO A 55 -21.66 8.05 23.38
N GLY A 56 -22.28 7.18 22.58
CA GLY A 56 -22.33 7.32 21.13
C GLY A 56 -21.10 6.78 20.39
N VAL A 57 -20.05 6.32 21.07
CA VAL A 57 -18.92 5.62 20.42
C VAL A 57 -19.23 4.13 20.30
N GLU A 58 -19.19 3.61 19.07
CA GLU A 58 -19.50 2.23 18.74
C GLU A 58 -18.33 1.55 18.01
N GLN A 59 -18.15 0.26 18.24
CA GLN A 59 -17.16 -0.55 17.54
C GLN A 59 -17.53 -0.72 16.05
N PHE A 60 -16.69 -0.19 15.16
CA PHE A 60 -16.93 -0.22 13.72
C PHE A 60 -16.86 -1.64 13.14
N ASP A 61 -15.90 -2.44 13.59
CA ASP A 61 -15.56 -3.75 13.08
C ASP A 61 -16.22 -4.93 13.83
N ARG A 62 -17.31 -4.67 14.56
CA ARG A 62 -18.05 -5.67 15.34
C ARG A 62 -18.46 -6.93 14.56
N ARG A 63 -18.56 -6.84 13.23
CA ARG A 63 -18.94 -7.97 12.34
C ARG A 63 -17.77 -8.92 12.04
N LEU A 64 -16.54 -8.49 12.28
CA LEU A 64 -15.32 -9.25 11.98
C LEU A 64 -14.99 -10.21 13.12
N THR A 65 -15.82 -11.24 13.31
CA THR A 65 -15.58 -12.26 14.32
C THR A 65 -14.31 -13.06 14.01
N PRO A 66 -13.69 -13.75 15.00
CA PRO A 66 -12.52 -14.60 14.74
C PRO A 66 -12.77 -15.62 13.62
N ASP A 67 -13.95 -16.23 13.59
CA ASP A 67 -14.35 -17.21 12.58
C ASP A 67 -14.51 -16.60 11.19
N TRP A 68 -15.08 -15.39 11.12
CA TRP A 68 -15.13 -14.63 9.89
C TRP A 68 -13.72 -14.35 9.36
N LEU A 69 -12.82 -13.84 10.23
CA LEU A 69 -11.44 -13.52 9.87
C LEU A 69 -10.65 -14.74 9.40
N ARG A 70 -10.84 -15.92 10.04
CA ARG A 70 -10.18 -17.16 9.61
C ARG A 70 -10.61 -17.56 8.19
N ARG A 71 -11.92 -17.62 7.93
CA ARG A 71 -12.44 -17.97 6.59
C ARG A 71 -12.04 -16.93 5.55
N TYR A 72 -12.10 -15.65 5.91
CA TYR A 72 -11.72 -14.54 5.04
C TYR A 72 -10.26 -14.65 4.61
N ARG A 73 -9.34 -14.79 5.57
CA ARG A 73 -7.90 -14.93 5.30
C ARG A 73 -7.59 -16.16 4.44
N ALA A 74 -8.27 -17.27 4.68
CA ALA A 74 -8.12 -18.49 3.87
C ALA A 74 -8.55 -18.29 2.41
N ALA A 75 -9.46 -17.35 2.13
CA ALA A 75 -9.92 -17.06 0.77
C ALA A 75 -9.02 -16.09 -0.02
N ILE A 76 -8.10 -15.36 0.64
CA ILE A 76 -7.28 -14.33 -0.02
C ILE A 76 -6.32 -14.94 -1.04
N LEU A 77 -5.63 -16.04 -0.68
CA LEU A 77 -4.67 -16.68 -1.58
C LEU A 77 -5.36 -17.25 -2.84
N PRO A 78 -6.42 -18.08 -2.74
CA PRO A 78 -7.15 -18.55 -3.92
C PRO A 78 -7.67 -17.42 -4.82
N PHE A 79 -8.10 -16.30 -4.21
CA PHE A 79 -8.52 -15.12 -4.95
C PHE A 79 -7.36 -14.48 -5.72
N ALA A 80 -6.22 -14.24 -5.07
CA ALA A 80 -5.03 -13.67 -5.72
C ALA A 80 -4.48 -14.58 -6.83
N GLU A 81 -4.46 -15.90 -6.61
CA GLU A 81 -4.09 -16.90 -7.61
C GLU A 81 -5.02 -16.86 -8.82
N ARG A 82 -6.34 -16.77 -8.60
CA ARG A 82 -7.30 -16.64 -9.69
C ARG A 82 -7.02 -15.40 -10.55
N LEU A 83 -6.79 -14.24 -9.94
CA LEU A 83 -6.44 -13.02 -10.69
C LEU A 83 -5.15 -13.17 -11.50
N PHE A 84 -4.13 -13.82 -10.93
CA PHE A 84 -2.88 -14.10 -11.63
C PHE A 84 -3.11 -15.00 -12.84
N LEU A 85 -3.81 -16.13 -12.65
CA LEU A 85 -4.07 -17.11 -13.71
C LEU A 85 -4.96 -16.53 -14.81
N ASP A 86 -5.98 -15.74 -14.45
CA ASP A 86 -6.88 -15.10 -15.42
C ASP A 86 -6.12 -14.05 -16.24
N ALA A 87 -5.25 -13.23 -15.62
CA ALA A 87 -4.40 -12.28 -16.34
C ALA A 87 -3.38 -12.97 -17.27
N ARG A 88 -2.80 -14.11 -16.86
CA ARG A 88 -1.85 -14.87 -17.71
C ARG A 88 -2.45 -15.44 -18.99
N ARG A 89 -3.79 -15.55 -19.08
CA ARG A 89 -4.48 -16.08 -20.25
C ARG A 89 -4.70 -15.03 -21.35
N SER A 90 -4.54 -13.74 -21.07
CA SER A 90 -4.61 -12.67 -22.06
C SER A 90 -3.21 -12.21 -22.43
N ALA A 91 -2.92 -12.09 -23.73
CA ALA A 91 -1.62 -11.64 -24.21
C ALA A 91 -1.28 -10.22 -23.73
N GLU A 92 -2.29 -9.35 -23.66
CA GLU A 92 -2.16 -7.96 -23.20
C GLU A 92 -1.97 -7.87 -21.68
N ALA A 93 -2.65 -8.71 -20.91
CA ALA A 93 -2.62 -8.70 -19.44
C ALA A 93 -1.51 -9.55 -18.83
N GLU A 94 -0.96 -10.53 -19.55
CA GLU A 94 0.06 -11.47 -19.06
C GLU A 94 1.25 -10.77 -18.39
N PRO A 95 1.83 -9.69 -18.97
CA PRO A 95 2.98 -9.00 -18.36
C PRO A 95 2.65 -8.37 -16.99
N TRP A 96 1.37 -8.21 -16.70
CA TRP A 96 0.81 -7.58 -15.51
C TRP A 96 0.17 -8.58 -14.55
N ALA A 97 0.25 -9.89 -14.80
CA ALA A 97 -0.38 -10.90 -13.96
C ALA A 97 0.05 -10.82 -12.48
N LEU A 98 1.34 -10.56 -12.22
CA LEU A 98 1.84 -10.37 -10.85
C LEU A 98 1.28 -9.09 -10.20
N HIS A 99 1.03 -8.04 -10.99
CA HIS A 99 0.34 -6.85 -10.50
C HIS A 99 -1.09 -7.17 -10.11
N MET A 100 -1.79 -7.98 -10.90
CA MET A 100 -3.19 -8.36 -10.61
C MET A 100 -3.29 -9.18 -9.32
N ALA A 101 -2.43 -10.19 -9.13
CA ALA A 101 -2.40 -10.95 -7.86
C ALA A 101 -2.15 -10.03 -6.66
N ARG A 102 -1.13 -9.18 -6.75
CA ARG A 102 -0.78 -8.26 -5.67
C ARG A 102 -1.88 -7.24 -5.40
N ALA A 103 -2.50 -6.71 -6.46
CA ALA A 103 -3.64 -5.83 -6.36
C ALA A 103 -4.80 -6.52 -5.64
N GLY A 104 -5.08 -7.78 -5.96
CA GLY A 104 -6.07 -8.60 -5.26
C GLY A 104 -5.78 -8.72 -3.76
N THR A 105 -4.56 -9.08 -3.39
CA THR A 105 -4.18 -9.22 -1.98
C THR A 105 -4.35 -7.89 -1.22
N LEU A 106 -3.90 -6.78 -1.80
CA LEU A 106 -4.01 -5.45 -1.16
C LEU A 106 -5.45 -4.96 -1.11
N TYR A 107 -6.22 -5.21 -2.16
CA TYR A 107 -7.67 -4.97 -2.22
C TYR A 107 -8.42 -5.72 -1.12
N ALA A 108 -8.15 -7.02 -0.97
CA ALA A 108 -8.74 -7.83 0.07
C ALA A 108 -8.39 -7.23 1.46
N HIS A 109 -7.10 -7.12 1.77
CA HIS A 109 -6.65 -6.69 3.10
C HIS A 109 -7.02 -5.25 3.47
N ARG A 110 -7.10 -4.32 2.52
CA ARG A 110 -7.29 -2.90 2.84
C ARG A 110 -8.72 -2.42 2.61
N LEU A 111 -9.37 -2.89 1.56
CA LEU A 111 -10.66 -2.37 1.12
C LEU A 111 -11.81 -3.29 1.55
N VAL A 112 -11.77 -4.56 1.15
CA VAL A 112 -12.89 -5.50 1.38
C VAL A 112 -13.17 -5.72 2.86
N ILE A 113 -12.12 -5.87 3.68
CA ILE A 113 -12.30 -6.03 5.13
C ILE A 113 -13.03 -4.83 5.76
N ARG A 114 -12.83 -3.61 5.24
CA ARG A 114 -13.49 -2.40 5.74
C ARG A 114 -14.89 -2.26 5.18
N ALA A 115 -15.08 -2.61 3.91
CA ALA A 115 -16.39 -2.67 3.29
C ALA A 115 -17.31 -3.70 3.96
N ALA A 116 -16.77 -4.81 4.46
CA ALA A 116 -17.51 -5.82 5.23
C ALA A 116 -18.08 -5.26 6.55
N CYS A 117 -17.44 -4.23 7.12
CA CYS A 117 -17.93 -3.53 8.31
C CYS A 117 -19.06 -2.55 8.01
N LEU A 118 -19.24 -2.12 6.76
CA LEU A 118 -20.28 -1.18 6.39
C LEU A 118 -21.66 -1.84 6.39
N GLU A 119 -22.69 -1.02 6.52
CA GLU A 119 -24.10 -1.39 6.45
C GLU A 119 -24.72 -0.80 5.19
N ALA A 120 -25.84 -1.36 4.72
CA ALA A 120 -26.50 -0.85 3.52
C ALA A 120 -26.85 0.65 3.64
N ALA A 121 -27.25 1.08 4.85
CA ALA A 121 -27.53 2.47 5.23
C ALA A 121 -26.36 3.42 4.96
N ASP A 122 -25.11 2.96 5.10
CA ASP A 122 -23.93 3.80 4.95
C ASP A 122 -23.74 4.32 3.51
N PHE A 123 -24.37 3.69 2.52
CA PHE A 123 -24.25 4.05 1.10
C PHE A 123 -25.30 5.05 0.62
N HIS A 124 -26.30 5.40 1.44
CA HIS A 124 -27.40 6.27 1.01
C HIS A 124 -27.83 7.31 2.05
N GLU A 125 -27.57 7.09 3.33
CA GLU A 125 -27.85 8.10 4.36
C GLU A 125 -26.66 9.04 4.56
N PRO A 126 -26.86 10.26 5.10
CA PRO A 126 -25.76 11.16 5.43
C PRO A 126 -24.75 10.53 6.40
N ARG A 127 -23.47 10.58 6.03
CA ARG A 127 -22.33 10.00 6.77
C ARG A 127 -21.17 10.97 6.78
N ALA A 128 -20.39 10.99 7.85
CA ALA A 128 -19.15 11.76 7.90
C ALA A 128 -17.93 10.86 8.11
N LEU A 129 -16.82 11.17 7.47
CA LEU A 129 -15.49 10.67 7.79
C LEU A 129 -14.72 11.79 8.50
N LEU A 130 -14.29 11.52 9.73
CA LEU A 130 -13.57 12.47 10.57
C LEU A 130 -12.07 12.16 10.54
N ALA A 131 -11.27 13.12 10.08
CA ALA A 131 -9.84 12.97 9.89
C ALA A 131 -9.03 14.04 10.63
N LEU A 132 -7.77 13.73 10.93
CA LEU A 132 -6.81 14.67 11.53
C LEU A 132 -5.69 15.04 10.56
N GLY A 133 -5.33 16.31 10.45
CA GLY A 133 -4.08 16.76 9.82
C GLY A 133 -4.02 16.64 8.29
N GLY A 134 -5.15 16.87 7.61
CA GLY A 134 -5.21 16.97 6.16
C GLY A 134 -5.15 15.65 5.38
N ARG A 135 -5.28 15.74 4.05
CA ARG A 135 -5.25 14.59 3.10
C ARG A 135 -4.07 13.63 3.25
N ALA A 136 -2.91 14.07 3.73
CA ALA A 136 -1.75 13.20 3.94
C ALA A 136 -2.01 12.14 5.03
N ASN A 137 -2.86 12.46 6.01
CA ASN A 137 -3.26 11.55 7.09
C ASN A 137 -4.54 10.77 6.77
N LEU A 138 -5.39 11.23 5.84
CA LEU A 138 -6.46 10.41 5.26
C LEU A 138 -5.91 9.12 4.63
N ARG A 139 -4.64 9.10 4.19
CA ARG A 139 -3.95 7.87 3.75
C ARG A 139 -3.74 6.83 4.85
N ARG A 140 -3.87 7.22 6.12
CA ARG A 140 -3.84 6.32 7.30
C ARG A 140 -5.25 5.89 7.72
N THR A 141 -6.26 6.64 7.30
CA THR A 141 -7.67 6.31 7.47
C THR A 141 -8.05 5.24 6.43
N PRO A 142 -8.90 4.26 6.78
CA PRO A 142 -9.37 3.28 5.81
C PRO A 142 -10.02 3.97 4.60
N PRO A 143 -10.01 3.34 3.40
CA PRO A 143 -10.46 3.92 2.12
C PRO A 143 -12.00 4.07 2.04
N LEU A 144 -12.63 4.55 3.13
CA LEU A 144 -14.05 4.83 3.23
C LEU A 144 -14.45 5.98 2.32
N ASP A 145 -13.55 6.92 2.07
CA ASP A 145 -13.73 7.97 1.07
C ASP A 145 -13.95 7.40 -0.34
N ARG A 146 -13.19 6.37 -0.72
CA ARG A 146 -13.38 5.66 -1.99
C ARG A 146 -14.65 4.80 -2.00
N LEU A 147 -14.98 4.15 -0.89
CA LEU A 147 -16.16 3.27 -0.79
C LEU A 147 -17.48 4.03 -0.73
N LEU A 148 -17.49 5.18 -0.06
CA LEU A 148 -18.68 5.99 0.18
C LEU A 148 -18.75 7.23 -0.71
N GLY A 149 -17.80 7.40 -1.65
CA GLY A 149 -17.75 8.59 -2.52
C GLY A 149 -18.98 8.78 -3.42
N ASN A 150 -19.74 7.71 -3.68
CA ASN A 150 -20.99 7.76 -4.44
C ASN A 150 -22.23 8.06 -3.57
N ASN A 151 -22.08 8.11 -2.24
CA ASN A 151 -23.16 8.51 -1.35
C ASN A 151 -23.28 10.05 -1.39
N PRO A 152 -24.42 10.61 -1.86
CA PRO A 152 -24.59 12.06 -1.99
C PRO A 152 -24.56 12.79 -0.64
N GLY A 153 -24.83 12.08 0.47
CA GLY A 153 -24.78 12.61 1.84
C GLY A 153 -23.45 12.38 2.55
N PHE A 154 -22.43 11.82 1.87
CA PHE A 154 -21.13 11.58 2.49
C PHE A 154 -20.30 12.86 2.57
N LEU A 155 -19.63 13.04 3.72
CA LEU A 155 -18.84 14.23 4.05
C LEU A 155 -17.47 13.82 4.59
N CYS A 156 -16.43 14.60 4.27
CA CYS A 156 -15.13 14.49 4.91
C CYS A 156 -14.86 15.74 5.75
N PHE A 157 -14.77 15.56 7.07
CA PHE A 157 -14.44 16.61 8.01
C PHE A 157 -12.97 16.47 8.45
N GLU A 158 -12.17 17.51 8.22
CA GLU A 158 -10.76 17.53 8.57
C GLU A 158 -10.54 18.48 9.75
N ALA A 159 -10.02 17.93 10.86
CA ALA A 159 -9.58 18.70 12.02
C ALA A 159 -8.06 18.90 11.98
N GLU A 160 -7.60 20.03 12.51
CA GLU A 160 -6.18 20.27 12.71
C GLU A 160 -5.63 19.41 13.87
N SER A 161 -4.39 18.92 13.72
CA SER A 161 -3.72 18.21 14.80
C SER A 161 -3.03 19.24 15.71
N PRO A 162 -3.37 19.31 17.02
CA PRO A 162 -2.68 20.21 17.94
C PRO A 162 -1.22 19.83 18.16
N ASN A 163 -0.85 18.58 17.86
CA ASN A 163 0.51 18.05 17.96
C ASN A 163 1.01 17.70 16.56
N ALA A 164 1.54 18.67 15.81
CA ALA A 164 2.35 18.35 14.64
C ALA A 164 3.64 17.65 15.14
N PRO A 165 4.04 16.48 14.60
CA PRO A 165 5.26 15.84 15.05
C PRO A 165 6.44 16.77 14.84
N GLU A 166 7.18 17.06 15.90
CA GLU A 166 8.45 17.78 15.79
C GLU A 166 9.36 17.08 14.77
N PRO A 167 10.14 17.83 13.97
CA PRO A 167 11.10 17.23 13.06
C PRO A 167 12.02 16.31 13.86
N ARG A 168 11.99 15.01 13.54
CA ARG A 168 12.77 13.97 14.22
C ARG A 168 14.22 14.45 14.33
N ARG A 169 14.69 14.72 15.56
CA ARG A 169 16.10 15.00 15.82
C ARG A 169 16.90 13.83 15.25
N ARG A 170 17.87 14.16 14.38
CA ARG A 170 18.77 13.17 13.78
C ARG A 170 19.48 12.45 14.93
N ALA A 171 19.35 11.12 15.01
CA ALA A 171 20.13 10.34 15.97
C ALA A 171 21.62 10.64 15.78
N ASP A 172 22.37 10.72 16.88
CA ASP A 172 23.81 10.89 16.83
C ASP A 172 24.48 9.70 16.13
N ARG A 173 25.68 9.93 15.59
CA ARG A 173 26.38 8.94 14.76
C ARG A 173 26.70 7.65 15.51
N TRP A 174 26.90 7.71 16.83
CA TRP A 174 27.22 6.55 17.65
C TRP A 174 25.98 5.70 17.94
N SER A 175 24.86 6.33 18.29
CA SER A 175 23.58 5.62 18.38
C SER A 175 23.19 5.01 17.04
N ALA A 176 23.40 5.72 15.93
CA ALA A 176 23.15 5.18 14.59
C ALA A 176 24.07 3.98 14.25
N LEU A 177 25.30 3.94 14.77
CA LEU A 177 26.21 2.81 14.60
C LEU A 177 25.80 1.61 15.47
N ARG A 178 25.43 1.87 16.73
CA ARG A 178 24.98 0.85 17.69
C ARG A 178 23.69 0.17 17.23
N VAL A 179 22.81 0.92 16.56
CA VAL A 179 21.56 0.41 15.99
C VAL A 179 21.78 -0.34 14.66
N ALA A 180 22.85 -0.05 13.92
CA ALA A 180 23.09 -0.62 12.59
C ALA A 180 23.75 -2.02 12.60
N GLY A 181 24.26 -2.49 13.74
CA GLY A 181 24.99 -3.77 13.83
C GLY A 181 26.37 -3.77 13.15
N LEU A 182 27.14 -4.84 13.33
CA LEU A 182 28.46 -5.01 12.69
C LEU A 182 28.30 -5.27 11.19
N GLU A 183 27.22 -5.95 10.81
CA GLU A 183 26.81 -6.28 9.45
C GLU A 183 26.59 -5.00 8.63
N GLY A 184 25.92 -3.99 9.21
CA GLY A 184 25.71 -2.70 8.54
C GLY A 184 27.01 -1.93 8.31
N VAL A 185 28.02 -2.08 9.18
CA VAL A 185 29.35 -1.49 8.99
C VAL A 185 30.11 -2.23 7.89
N ALA A 186 30.16 -3.57 7.96
CA ALA A 186 30.81 -4.41 6.95
C ALA A 186 30.23 -4.17 5.55
N TYR A 187 28.91 -4.09 5.45
CA TYR A 187 28.20 -3.79 4.21
C TYR A 187 28.65 -2.47 3.58
N ARG A 188 28.71 -1.39 4.35
CA ARG A 188 29.15 -0.07 3.87
C ARG A 188 30.62 -0.06 3.45
N LEU A 189 31.47 -0.80 4.15
CA LEU A 189 32.89 -0.94 3.79
C LEU A 189 33.04 -1.70 2.48
N LEU A 190 32.35 -2.83 2.31
CA LEU A 190 32.34 -3.61 1.07
C LEU A 190 31.82 -2.80 -0.12
N LEU A 191 30.75 -2.01 0.06
CA LEU A 191 30.26 -1.10 -0.98
C LEU A 191 31.31 -0.06 -1.39
N LYS A 192 32.06 0.51 -0.45
CA LYS A 192 33.14 1.46 -0.76
C LYS A 192 34.30 0.76 -1.46
N LEU A 193 34.66 -0.43 -1.01
CA LEU A 193 35.73 -1.24 -1.57
C LEU A 193 35.44 -1.59 -3.04
N TRP A 194 34.28 -2.19 -3.32
CA TRP A 194 33.89 -2.60 -4.66
C TRP A 194 33.64 -1.43 -5.62
N ARG A 195 33.40 -0.21 -5.11
CA ARG A 195 33.38 1.01 -5.93
C ARG A 195 34.76 1.44 -6.44
N GLN A 196 35.83 1.04 -5.75
CA GLN A 196 37.20 1.42 -6.10
C GLN A 196 37.97 0.29 -6.79
N LEU A 197 37.60 -0.97 -6.55
CA LEU A 197 38.28 -2.10 -7.16
C LEU A 197 37.96 -2.23 -8.66
N PRO A 198 38.94 -2.65 -9.49
CA PRO A 198 38.68 -2.96 -10.88
C PRO A 198 37.62 -4.06 -11.01
N ALA A 199 36.66 -3.83 -11.89
CA ALA A 199 35.54 -4.72 -12.11
C ALA A 199 35.98 -6.18 -12.41
N ARG A 200 37.14 -6.35 -13.07
CA ARG A 200 37.75 -7.66 -13.41
C ARG A 200 38.09 -8.56 -12.21
N TRP A 201 38.12 -8.03 -10.99
CA TRP A 201 38.41 -8.83 -9.79
C TRP A 201 37.18 -9.50 -9.20
N ALA A 202 35.99 -9.11 -9.66
CA ALA A 202 34.75 -9.71 -9.22
C ALA A 202 34.41 -10.96 -10.06
N GLN A 203 34.05 -12.05 -9.39
CA GLN A 203 33.59 -13.27 -10.05
C GLN A 203 32.13 -13.17 -10.51
N ALA A 204 31.35 -12.32 -9.83
CA ALA A 204 29.93 -12.07 -10.09
C ALA A 204 29.55 -10.64 -9.68
N GLU A 205 28.37 -10.18 -10.08
CA GLU A 205 27.80 -8.90 -9.68
C GLU A 205 26.47 -9.07 -8.94
N VAL A 206 26.31 -8.32 -7.85
CA VAL A 206 25.10 -8.29 -7.02
C VAL A 206 24.50 -6.90 -7.09
N LEU A 207 23.37 -6.79 -7.78
CA LEU A 207 22.60 -5.55 -7.89
C LEU A 207 21.64 -5.44 -6.69
N ILE A 208 21.76 -4.37 -5.92
CA ILE A 208 20.93 -4.13 -4.74
C ILE A 208 19.88 -3.08 -5.11
N LEU A 209 18.63 -3.52 -5.25
CA LEU A 209 17.49 -2.67 -5.65
C LEU A 209 16.84 -1.95 -4.45
N SER A 210 17.17 -2.37 -3.23
CA SER A 210 16.58 -1.84 -2.01
C SER A 210 17.48 -2.11 -0.81
N ASP A 211 17.55 -1.17 0.13
CA ASP A 211 18.31 -1.36 1.36
C ASP A 211 17.41 -1.88 2.49
N ASN A 212 17.84 -2.96 3.14
CA ASN A 212 17.20 -3.57 4.31
C ASN A 212 18.23 -4.43 5.04
N GLU A 213 18.13 -4.50 6.36
CA GLU A 213 19.06 -5.24 7.23
C GLU A 213 19.30 -6.70 6.80
N LEU A 214 18.25 -7.46 6.47
CA LEU A 214 18.40 -8.85 5.98
C LEU A 214 19.16 -8.91 4.65
N LEU A 215 18.89 -7.93 3.78
CA LEU A 215 19.56 -7.85 2.49
C LEU A 215 21.03 -7.46 2.68
N GLN A 216 21.34 -6.60 3.64
CA GLN A 216 22.71 -6.23 3.98
C GLN A 216 23.52 -7.46 4.43
N GLU A 217 22.94 -8.32 5.27
CA GLU A 217 23.61 -9.55 5.70
C GLU A 217 23.92 -10.47 4.51
N ALA A 218 22.92 -10.73 3.66
CA ALA A 218 23.11 -11.56 2.46
C ALA A 218 24.13 -10.94 1.49
N ALA A 219 24.07 -9.63 1.27
CA ALA A 219 25.00 -8.90 0.43
C ALA A 219 26.43 -8.96 0.98
N VAL A 220 26.63 -8.85 2.30
CA VAL A 220 27.95 -8.97 2.94
C VAL A 220 28.55 -10.35 2.67
N ARG A 221 27.77 -11.43 2.86
CA ARG A 221 28.26 -12.80 2.59
C ARG A 221 28.65 -13.01 1.13
N LEU A 222 27.85 -12.50 0.19
CA LEU A 222 28.18 -12.54 -1.25
C LEU A 222 29.41 -11.70 -1.58
N GLY A 223 29.54 -10.52 -0.96
CA GLY A 223 30.66 -9.61 -1.14
C GLY A 223 31.98 -10.20 -0.65
N LEU A 224 31.97 -10.85 0.52
CA LEU A 224 33.11 -11.60 1.05
C LEU A 224 33.46 -12.82 0.19
N GLY A 225 32.46 -13.41 -0.49
CA GLY A 225 32.64 -14.48 -1.48
C GLY A 225 33.17 -14.01 -2.84
N GLY A 226 33.54 -12.73 -3.00
CA GLY A 226 34.13 -12.22 -4.24
C GLY A 226 33.14 -11.64 -5.26
N ALA A 227 31.87 -11.44 -4.88
CA ALA A 227 30.90 -10.76 -5.72
C ALA A 227 30.96 -9.24 -5.55
N ALA A 228 30.96 -8.48 -6.65
CA ALA A 228 30.89 -7.03 -6.58
C ALA A 228 29.50 -6.57 -6.14
N LEU A 229 29.43 -5.75 -5.09
CA LEU A 229 28.18 -5.20 -4.58
C LEU A 229 27.90 -3.84 -5.22
N ARG A 230 26.70 -3.66 -5.78
CA ARG A 230 26.30 -2.41 -6.41
C ARG A 230 24.88 -2.00 -6.04
N VAL A 231 24.76 -0.90 -5.31
CA VAL A 231 23.45 -0.27 -5.07
C VAL A 231 22.97 0.41 -6.34
N VAL A 232 21.76 0.07 -6.75
CA VAL A 232 21.12 0.62 -7.94
C VAL A 232 20.13 1.69 -7.54
N THR A 233 20.43 2.93 -7.91
CA THR A 233 19.44 4.02 -7.89
C THR A 233 18.60 3.92 -9.15
N LEU A 234 17.32 3.59 -8.98
CA LEU A 234 16.34 3.53 -10.06
C LEU A 234 15.73 4.92 -10.31
N PRO A 235 15.43 5.27 -11.58
CA PRO A 235 14.69 6.48 -11.89
C PRO A 235 13.34 6.51 -11.16
N ALA A 236 12.96 7.68 -10.66
CA ALA A 236 11.67 7.86 -10.02
C ALA A 236 10.53 7.65 -11.03
N ALA A 237 9.44 7.05 -10.57
CA ALA A 237 8.25 6.87 -11.40
C ALA A 237 7.53 8.20 -11.65
N ALA A 238 7.26 8.49 -12.92
CA ALA A 238 6.32 9.51 -13.34
C ALA A 238 5.10 8.79 -13.93
N PRO A 239 3.86 9.02 -13.45
CA PRO A 239 2.68 8.36 -13.99
C PRO A 239 2.51 8.63 -15.49
N MET A 240 2.32 7.57 -16.27
CA MET A 240 1.89 7.66 -17.66
C MET A 240 0.50 7.05 -17.79
N ALA A 241 -0.40 7.75 -18.49
CA ALA A 241 -1.76 7.27 -18.71
C ALA A 241 -1.74 5.88 -19.35
N MET A 242 -2.55 4.96 -18.79
CA MET A 242 -2.63 3.61 -19.31
C MET A 242 -3.29 3.60 -20.71
N PRO A 243 -2.73 2.89 -21.70
CA PRO A 243 -3.42 2.67 -22.97
C PRO A 243 -4.80 2.05 -22.74
N GLN A 244 -5.83 2.58 -23.40
CA GLN A 244 -7.21 2.16 -23.17
C GLN A 244 -7.43 0.67 -23.43
N ALA A 245 -6.75 0.10 -24.43
CA ALA A 245 -6.81 -1.33 -24.72
C ALA A 245 -6.27 -2.18 -23.56
N LEU A 246 -5.12 -1.79 -22.99
CA LEU A 246 -4.55 -2.45 -21.82
C LEU A 246 -5.47 -2.33 -20.60
N LYS A 247 -6.03 -1.14 -20.36
CA LYS A 247 -7.00 -0.92 -19.27
C LYS A 247 -8.20 -1.85 -19.44
N ALA A 248 -8.81 -1.86 -20.61
CA ALA A 248 -9.96 -2.73 -20.89
C ALA A 248 -9.62 -4.21 -20.66
N ALA A 249 -8.46 -4.67 -21.15
CA ALA A 249 -8.01 -6.05 -20.95
C ALA A 249 -7.87 -6.39 -19.45
N LEU A 250 -7.16 -5.57 -18.67
CA LEU A 250 -6.93 -5.81 -17.24
C LEU A 250 -8.24 -5.84 -16.43
N LEU A 251 -9.16 -4.92 -16.72
CA LEU A 251 -10.44 -4.86 -16.01
C LEU A 251 -11.37 -6.00 -16.43
N GLN A 252 -11.40 -6.36 -17.70
CA GLN A 252 -12.22 -7.46 -18.21
C GLN A 252 -11.80 -8.81 -17.62
N VAL A 253 -10.50 -9.12 -17.59
CA VAL A 253 -10.02 -10.42 -17.09
C VAL A 253 -10.23 -10.59 -15.58
N THR A 254 -10.27 -9.49 -14.82
CA THR A 254 -10.41 -9.53 -13.36
C THR A 254 -11.83 -9.32 -12.86
N ALA A 255 -12.72 -8.75 -13.68
CA ALA A 255 -14.08 -8.36 -13.32
C ALA A 255 -14.85 -9.44 -12.53
N LYS A 256 -14.97 -10.64 -13.11
CA LYS A 256 -15.75 -11.72 -12.51
C LYS A 256 -15.17 -12.16 -11.17
N ALA A 257 -13.84 -12.33 -11.09
CA ALA A 257 -13.19 -12.77 -9.86
C ALA A 257 -13.36 -11.76 -8.72
N VAL A 258 -13.27 -10.47 -9.03
CA VAL A 258 -13.49 -9.37 -8.08
C VAL A 258 -14.94 -9.33 -7.62
N ASP A 259 -15.90 -9.46 -8.53
CA ASP A 259 -17.32 -9.46 -8.20
C ASP A 259 -17.73 -10.66 -7.35
N ASP A 260 -17.27 -11.86 -7.73
CA ASP A 260 -17.51 -13.10 -6.96
C ASP A 260 -16.96 -12.95 -5.53
N PHE A 261 -15.72 -12.43 -5.40
CA PHE A 261 -15.09 -12.25 -4.10
C PHE A 261 -15.80 -11.19 -3.26
N ALA A 262 -16.13 -10.03 -3.84
CA ALA A 262 -16.87 -8.98 -3.13
C ALA A 262 -18.22 -9.48 -2.63
N ARG A 263 -19.02 -10.14 -3.49
CA ARG A 263 -20.34 -10.68 -3.11
C ARG A 263 -20.28 -11.68 -1.96
N ALA A 264 -19.18 -12.41 -1.82
CA ALA A 264 -19.00 -13.36 -0.72
C ALA A 264 -18.73 -12.69 0.64
N TRP A 265 -18.21 -11.46 0.65
CA TRP A 265 -17.62 -10.86 1.86
C TRP A 265 -18.19 -9.51 2.28
N VAL A 266 -18.88 -8.79 1.39
CA VAL A 266 -19.40 -7.45 1.68
C VAL A 266 -20.92 -7.38 1.44
N PRO A 267 -21.62 -6.40 2.06
CA PRO A 267 -23.04 -6.17 1.74
C PRO A 267 -23.25 -5.89 0.25
N ALA A 268 -24.42 -6.24 -0.29
CA ALA A 268 -24.72 -6.04 -1.71
C ALA A 268 -24.49 -4.58 -2.19
N ALA A 269 -24.83 -3.60 -1.35
CA ALA A 269 -24.60 -2.18 -1.64
C ALA A 269 -23.11 -1.80 -1.80
N ALA A 270 -22.20 -2.58 -1.20
CA ALA A 270 -20.76 -2.35 -1.22
C ALA A 270 -20.06 -3.01 -2.42
N VAL A 271 -20.70 -3.97 -3.12
CA VAL A 271 -20.07 -4.75 -4.19
C VAL A 271 -19.57 -3.84 -5.32
N ARG A 272 -20.43 -2.97 -5.84
CA ARG A 272 -20.08 -2.04 -6.92
C ARG A 272 -19.00 -1.03 -6.49
N PRO A 273 -19.12 -0.32 -5.35
CA PRO A 273 -18.04 0.55 -4.86
C PRO A 273 -16.72 -0.19 -4.66
N CYS A 274 -16.75 -1.43 -4.18
CA CYS A 274 -15.54 -2.25 -4.06
C CYS A 274 -14.91 -2.53 -5.43
N ARG A 275 -15.73 -2.90 -6.43
CA ARG A 275 -15.26 -3.12 -7.80
C ARG A 275 -14.61 -1.86 -8.36
N GLU A 276 -15.29 -0.72 -8.34
CA GLU A 276 -14.77 0.57 -8.84
C GLU A 276 -13.44 0.96 -8.15
N ALA A 277 -13.35 0.77 -6.82
CA ALA A 277 -12.13 1.03 -6.08
C ALA A 277 -10.98 0.05 -6.40
N PHE A 278 -11.27 -1.22 -6.72
CA PHE A 278 -10.29 -2.16 -7.25
C PHE A 278 -9.75 -1.71 -8.60
N GLU A 279 -10.63 -1.32 -9.53
CA GLU A 279 -10.25 -0.85 -10.85
C GLU A 279 -9.34 0.38 -10.77
N GLY A 280 -9.70 1.34 -9.91
CA GLY A 280 -8.85 2.48 -9.62
C GLY A 280 -7.49 2.08 -9.03
N TYR A 281 -7.46 1.08 -8.14
CA TYR A 281 -6.21 0.55 -7.59
C TYR A 281 -5.31 -0.09 -8.65
N VAL A 282 -5.89 -0.81 -9.61
CA VAL A 282 -5.13 -1.38 -10.74
C VAL A 282 -4.48 -0.27 -11.56
N CYS A 283 -5.24 0.79 -11.89
CA CYS A 283 -4.68 1.95 -12.59
C CYS A 283 -3.55 2.62 -11.78
N ASP A 284 -3.78 2.87 -10.49
CA ASP A 284 -2.82 3.49 -9.57
C ASP A 284 -1.49 2.70 -9.46
N GLN A 285 -1.49 1.39 -9.73
CA GLN A 285 -0.28 0.56 -9.71
C GLN A 285 0.43 0.47 -11.07
N VAL A 286 -0.32 0.40 -12.16
CA VAL A 286 0.21 0.13 -13.52
C VAL A 286 0.76 1.39 -14.17
N GLU A 287 0.07 2.53 -14.04
CA GLU A 287 0.44 3.79 -14.69
C GLU A 287 1.82 4.33 -14.29
N PRO A 288 2.22 4.32 -13.01
CA PRO A 288 3.56 4.74 -12.62
C PRO A 288 4.66 3.82 -13.15
N GLU A 289 4.38 2.51 -13.26
CA GLU A 289 5.37 1.58 -13.80
C GLU A 289 5.57 1.81 -15.29
N LEU A 290 4.47 1.96 -16.03
CA LEU A 290 4.49 2.30 -17.45
C LEU A 290 5.36 3.53 -17.73
N GLY A 291 5.22 4.59 -16.94
CA GLY A 291 5.99 5.82 -17.16
C GLY A 291 7.46 5.77 -16.73
N CYS A 292 7.91 4.70 -16.08
CA CYS A 292 9.32 4.53 -15.69
C CYS A 292 10.05 3.40 -16.41
N GLN A 293 9.33 2.52 -17.13
CA GLN A 293 9.88 1.27 -17.65
C GLN A 293 11.12 1.47 -18.55
N ASP A 294 11.08 2.44 -19.46
CA ASP A 294 12.17 2.65 -20.44
C ASP A 294 13.39 3.30 -19.78
N ALA A 295 13.17 4.16 -18.79
CA ALA A 295 14.25 4.78 -18.02
C ALA A 295 14.94 3.73 -17.14
N VAL A 296 14.16 2.85 -16.50
CA VAL A 296 14.66 1.73 -15.70
C VAL A 296 15.42 0.73 -16.59
N ALA A 297 14.87 0.35 -17.73
CA ALA A 297 15.51 -0.56 -18.68
C ALA A 297 16.87 -0.03 -19.14
N ARG A 298 16.92 1.21 -19.65
CA ARG A 298 18.18 1.86 -20.06
C ARG A 298 19.19 1.93 -18.92
N ARG A 299 18.73 2.24 -17.71
CA ARG A 299 19.60 2.28 -16.54
C ARG A 299 20.19 0.92 -16.26
N LEU A 300 19.40 -0.15 -16.28
CA LEU A 300 19.87 -1.50 -16.00
C LEU A 300 20.77 -2.04 -17.09
N ASP A 301 20.44 -1.83 -18.37
CA ASP A 301 21.28 -2.27 -19.48
C ASP A 301 22.66 -1.62 -19.47
N ALA A 302 22.78 -0.37 -18.99
CA ALA A 302 24.08 0.28 -18.78
C ALA A 302 24.88 -0.29 -17.60
N LEU A 303 24.27 -1.10 -16.73
CA LEU A 303 24.93 -1.76 -15.60
C LEU A 303 25.26 -3.21 -15.90
N LEU A 304 24.40 -3.89 -16.67
CA LEU A 304 24.57 -5.30 -17.02
C LEU A 304 25.71 -5.45 -18.02
N GLY A 305 26.72 -6.24 -17.65
CA GLY A 305 27.76 -6.73 -18.56
C GLY A 305 27.65 -8.24 -18.77
N ASP A 306 28.74 -8.85 -19.22
CA ASP A 306 28.79 -10.30 -19.52
C ASP A 306 28.95 -11.20 -18.28
N ARG A 307 28.94 -10.63 -17.08
CA ARG A 307 29.21 -11.37 -15.84
C ARG A 307 27.96 -12.03 -15.27
N PRO A 308 28.14 -13.15 -14.54
CA PRO A 308 27.08 -13.70 -13.71
C PRO A 308 26.54 -12.62 -12.77
N THR A 309 25.26 -12.29 -12.92
CA THR A 309 24.63 -11.19 -12.19
C THR A 309 23.40 -11.71 -11.47
N VAL A 310 23.18 -11.24 -10.25
CA VAL A 310 21.95 -11.47 -9.48
C VAL A 310 21.45 -10.17 -8.90
N ALA A 311 20.13 -10.00 -8.81
CA ALA A 311 19.52 -8.83 -8.18
C ALA A 311 18.85 -9.19 -6.85
N LEU A 312 19.10 -8.39 -5.82
CA LEU A 312 18.50 -8.53 -4.49
C LEU A 312 17.47 -7.42 -4.26
N THR A 313 16.34 -7.80 -3.69
CA THR A 313 15.28 -6.85 -3.30
C THR A 313 14.57 -7.32 -2.04
N ASN A 314 14.12 -6.38 -1.21
CA ASN A 314 13.35 -6.67 0.00
C ASN A 314 11.84 -6.49 -0.19
N TYR A 315 11.46 -5.72 -1.20
CA TYR A 315 10.09 -5.35 -1.46
C TYR A 315 9.97 -4.96 -2.92
N PRO A 316 9.29 -5.78 -3.74
CA PRO A 316 9.11 -5.47 -5.15
C PRO A 316 8.09 -4.34 -5.35
N GLY A 317 7.42 -3.85 -4.31
CA GLY A 317 6.16 -3.18 -4.49
C GLY A 317 6.16 -1.72 -4.93
N LEU A 318 7.33 -1.14 -5.22
CA LEU A 318 7.42 0.18 -5.85
C LEU A 318 7.40 0.04 -7.37
N PRO A 319 6.77 0.97 -8.12
CA PRO A 319 6.62 0.85 -9.57
C PRO A 319 7.97 0.66 -10.30
N GLU A 320 8.99 1.46 -9.94
CA GLU A 320 10.32 1.37 -10.53
C GLU A 320 11.01 0.03 -10.24
N ARG A 321 10.71 -0.60 -9.10
CA ARG A 321 11.24 -1.92 -8.75
C ARG A 321 10.53 -3.02 -9.52
N MET A 322 9.22 -2.93 -9.73
CA MET A 322 8.50 -3.87 -10.58
C MET A 322 9.02 -3.82 -12.02
N ALA A 323 9.23 -2.61 -12.55
CA ALA A 323 9.85 -2.41 -13.86
C ALA A 323 11.23 -3.07 -13.93
N ALA A 324 12.06 -2.86 -12.89
CA ALA A 324 13.39 -3.45 -12.82
C ALA A 324 13.34 -4.98 -12.81
N ILE A 325 12.47 -5.57 -11.99
CA ILE A 325 12.31 -7.03 -11.90
C ILE A 325 11.84 -7.61 -13.24
N ARG A 326 10.88 -6.96 -13.90
CA ARG A 326 10.39 -7.38 -15.21
C ARG A 326 11.51 -7.35 -16.25
N HIS A 327 12.28 -6.27 -16.30
CA HIS A 327 13.41 -6.13 -17.21
C HIS A 327 14.50 -7.18 -16.95
N LEU A 328 14.92 -7.34 -15.70
CA LEU A 328 15.93 -8.32 -15.29
C LEU A 328 15.54 -9.75 -15.65
N ARG A 329 14.27 -10.13 -15.43
CA ARG A 329 13.73 -11.44 -15.83
C ARG A 329 13.78 -11.65 -17.35
N LYS A 330 13.42 -10.62 -18.14
CA LYS A 330 13.55 -10.68 -19.60
C LYS A 330 15.00 -10.88 -20.06
N ARG A 331 15.97 -10.37 -19.29
CA ARG A 331 17.41 -10.54 -19.53
C ARG A 331 17.99 -11.84 -18.93
N GLY A 332 17.15 -12.70 -18.32
CA GLY A 332 17.60 -13.94 -17.69
C GLY A 332 18.36 -13.73 -16.38
N VAL A 333 18.33 -12.54 -15.79
CA VAL A 333 18.99 -12.23 -14.52
C VAL A 333 18.10 -12.69 -13.35
N PRO A 334 18.58 -13.58 -12.48
CA PRO A 334 17.82 -14.01 -11.31
C PRO A 334 17.56 -12.83 -10.35
N VAL A 335 16.33 -12.74 -9.85
CA VAL A 335 15.92 -11.77 -8.83
C VAL A 335 15.56 -12.54 -7.56
N ILE A 336 16.27 -12.27 -6.47
CA ILE A 336 16.07 -12.91 -5.17
C ILE A 336 15.42 -11.90 -4.22
N GLY A 337 14.25 -12.28 -3.69
CA GLY A 337 13.51 -11.51 -2.72
C GLY A 337 13.85 -11.95 -1.29
N PHE A 338 14.21 -11.00 -0.43
CA PHE A 338 14.33 -11.22 1.02
C PHE A 338 13.13 -10.60 1.72
N GLN A 339 12.41 -11.40 2.50
CA GLN A 339 11.40 -10.90 3.42
C GLN A 339 11.74 -11.39 4.81
N HIS A 340 11.49 -10.56 5.82
CA HIS A 340 11.45 -11.07 7.19
C HIS A 340 10.39 -12.18 7.20
N GLY A 341 10.79 -13.38 7.59
CA GLY A 341 9.81 -14.36 8.03
C GLY A 341 8.98 -13.71 9.12
N VAL A 342 7.66 -13.86 9.06
CA VAL A 342 6.82 -13.55 10.21
C VAL A 342 7.32 -14.49 11.29
N SER A 343 8.13 -14.00 12.23
CA SER A 343 8.53 -14.78 13.39
C SER A 343 7.24 -15.29 14.04
N ARG A 344 7.28 -16.51 14.60
CA ARG A 344 6.24 -16.98 15.52
C ARG A 344 6.31 -16.13 16.79
N GLU A 345 5.94 -14.87 16.69
CA GLU A 345 5.72 -13.95 17.80
C GLU A 345 4.32 -13.39 17.64
N ILE A 346 3.32 -14.25 17.87
CA ILE A 346 2.01 -13.90 18.42
C ILE A 346 1.60 -15.02 19.36
#